data_AF-A0A1H9ETM5-F1
#
_entry.id   AF-A0A1H9ETM5-F1
#
_cell.length_a   1.000
_cell.length_b   1.000
_cell.length_c   1.000
_cell.angle_alpha   90.00
_cell.angle_beta   90.00
_cell.angle_gamma   90.00
#
_symmetry.space_group_name_H-M   'P 1'
#
loop_
_entity.id
_entity.type
_entity.pdbx_description
1 polymer ?
#
loop_
_entity_poly.entity_id
_entity_poly.type
_entity_poly.pdbx_seq_one_letter_code
_entity_poly.pdbx_strand_id
1 'polypeptide(L)'
;MDRVDKIINDPSFVKRIYEIEAGETEREFCGHGMDHILSVARISYELYLELYIDWLDNEWHHTDMVKDESIVELNDDIERNFWKKDYMKEILYTTALLHDIGRCSKYEETMSHREAGPIIARPILERCGFSYGEIDDILDAIKKHGTPPEDEGSLAGILYRADKLSRLCFSCDAQRACDWSQEKKNSTIKY
;
A
#
# COMPACT_ATOMS: atom_id res chain seq x y z
N MET A 1 -11.67 10.00 5.55
CA MET A 1 -11.64 8.53 5.70
C MET A 1 -11.28 8.32 7.15
N ASP A 2 -12.28 8.24 8.01
CA ASP A 2 -12.12 8.58 9.43
C ASP A 2 -11.03 7.76 10.14
N ARG A 3 -10.82 6.49 9.78
CA ARG A 3 -9.77 5.67 10.40
C ARG A 3 -8.37 6.01 9.88
N VAL A 4 -8.25 6.37 8.60
CA VAL A 4 -6.99 6.87 8.03
C VAL A 4 -6.62 8.22 8.62
N ASP A 5 -7.60 9.11 8.80
CA ASP A 5 -7.37 10.41 9.45
C ASP A 5 -6.94 10.21 10.92
N LYS A 6 -7.47 9.20 11.61
CA LYS A 6 -6.99 8.82 12.96
C LYS A 6 -5.53 8.34 12.95
N ILE A 7 -5.10 7.57 11.94
CA ILE A 7 -3.69 7.13 11.82
C ILE A 7 -2.77 8.33 11.65
N ILE A 8 -3.10 9.24 10.74
CA ILE A 8 -2.28 10.43 10.45
C ILE A 8 -2.11 11.30 11.70
N ASN A 9 -3.11 11.33 12.58
CA ASN A 9 -3.09 12.08 13.83
C ASN A 9 -2.64 11.24 15.04
N ASP A 10 -2.33 9.96 14.89
CA ASP A 10 -1.87 9.12 15.99
C ASP A 10 -0.45 9.54 16.41
N PRO A 11 -0.21 9.88 17.69
CA PRO A 11 1.10 10.36 18.14
C PRO A 11 2.25 9.37 17.90
N SER A 12 1.96 8.06 17.88
CA SER A 12 2.97 7.04 17.60
C SER A 12 3.32 7.04 16.11
N PHE A 13 2.33 7.16 15.23
CA PHE A 13 2.56 7.31 13.79
C PHE A 13 3.38 8.56 13.49
N VAL A 14 2.95 9.73 13.97
CA VAL A 14 3.64 11.01 13.76
C VAL A 14 5.09 10.94 14.22
N LYS A 15 5.32 10.37 15.42
CA LYS A 15 6.68 10.18 15.94
C LYS A 15 7.52 9.29 15.03
N ARG A 16 6.96 8.17 14.53
CA ARG A 16 7.68 7.27 13.63
C ARG A 16 8.06 7.92 12.31
N ILE A 17 7.16 8.71 11.71
CA ILE A 17 7.47 9.47 10.48
C ILE A 17 8.63 10.43 10.71
N TYR A 18 8.60 11.19 11.81
CA TYR A 18 9.72 12.06 12.16
C TYR A 18 11.05 11.29 12.34
N GLU A 19 11.02 10.13 13.01
CA GLU A 19 12.21 9.31 13.23
C GLU A 19 12.75 8.71 11.91
N ILE A 20 11.87 8.33 10.98
CA ILE A 20 12.26 7.84 9.64
C ILE A 20 12.88 8.97 8.83
N GLU A 21 12.24 10.13 8.74
CA GLU A 21 12.75 11.27 7.99
C GLU A 21 14.08 11.77 8.55
N ALA A 22 14.22 11.84 9.88
CA ALA A 22 15.48 12.18 10.53
C ALA A 22 16.59 11.14 10.24
N GLY A 23 16.25 9.85 10.29
CA GLY A 23 17.18 8.75 10.00
C GLY A 23 17.61 8.66 8.53
N GLU A 24 16.87 9.30 7.63
CA GLU A 24 17.13 9.30 6.19
C GLU A 24 17.65 10.65 5.65
N THR A 25 18.02 11.58 6.52
CA THR A 25 18.56 12.91 6.14
C THR A 25 19.80 12.83 5.24
N GLU A 26 20.69 11.88 5.50
CA GLU A 26 21.91 11.64 4.71
C GLU A 26 21.72 10.52 3.66
N ARG A 27 20.48 10.07 3.43
CA ARG A 27 20.20 8.97 2.50
C ARG A 27 20.29 9.47 1.06
N GLU A 28 21.28 8.96 0.32
CA GLU A 28 21.50 9.34 -1.08
C GLU A 28 20.43 8.80 -2.04
N PHE A 29 19.82 7.64 -1.72
CA PHE A 29 18.84 6.96 -2.57
C PHE A 29 17.42 7.09 -2.01
N CYS A 30 16.41 6.69 -2.81
CA CYS A 30 14.97 6.76 -2.52
C CYS A 30 14.65 6.76 -1.01
N GLY A 31 14.21 7.91 -0.51
CA GLY A 31 13.74 8.09 0.86
C GLY A 31 12.28 7.63 1.02
N HIS A 32 11.86 7.46 2.27
CA HIS A 32 10.61 6.83 2.68
C HIS A 32 9.79 7.73 3.62
N GLY A 33 9.94 9.05 3.45
CA GLY A 33 9.10 10.04 4.12
C GLY A 33 7.66 10.08 3.60
N MET A 34 6.90 11.08 4.04
CA MET A 34 5.45 11.16 3.78
C MET A 34 5.10 11.19 2.27
N ASP A 35 5.92 11.83 1.44
CA ASP A 35 5.69 11.91 -0.01
C ASP A 35 5.73 10.54 -0.69
N HIS A 36 6.68 9.68 -0.30
CA HIS A 36 6.76 8.31 -0.79
C HIS A 36 5.52 7.52 -0.36
N ILE A 37 5.19 7.58 0.93
CA ILE A 37 4.06 6.87 1.53
C ILE A 37 2.74 7.22 0.83
N LEU A 38 2.47 8.51 0.59
CA LEU A 38 1.25 8.96 -0.09
C LEU A 38 1.24 8.58 -1.57
N SER A 39 2.41 8.55 -2.21
CA SER A 39 2.54 8.04 -3.59
C SER A 39 2.18 6.56 -3.66
N VAL A 40 2.68 5.74 -2.73
CA VAL A 40 2.33 4.31 -2.62
C VAL A 40 0.82 4.15 -2.39
N ALA A 41 0.20 4.94 -1.52
CA ALA A 41 -1.23 4.86 -1.24
C ALA A 41 -2.09 5.14 -2.49
N ARG A 42 -1.73 6.16 -3.27
CA ARG A 42 -2.45 6.55 -4.49
C ARG A 42 -2.30 5.49 -5.58
N ILE A 43 -1.07 5.07 -5.85
CA ILE A 43 -0.79 4.03 -6.86
C ILE A 43 -1.46 2.71 -6.46
N SER A 44 -1.46 2.35 -5.18
CA SER A 44 -2.15 1.14 -4.70
C SER A 44 -3.64 1.18 -5.05
N TYR A 45 -4.27 2.34 -4.90
CA TYR A 45 -5.68 2.50 -5.25
C TYR A 45 -5.94 2.50 -6.75
N GLU A 46 -5.05 3.11 -7.54
CA GLU A 46 -5.10 3.06 -9.01
C GLU A 46 -5.01 1.61 -9.52
N LEU A 47 -4.02 0.85 -9.05
CA LEU A 47 -3.87 -0.57 -9.38
C LEU A 47 -5.10 -1.40 -8.99
N TYR A 48 -5.68 -1.14 -7.81
CA TYR A 48 -6.91 -1.80 -7.40
C TYR A 48 -8.08 -1.48 -8.34
N LEU A 49 -8.20 -0.23 -8.79
CA LEU A 49 -9.25 0.16 -9.74
C LEU A 49 -9.07 -0.47 -11.11
N GLU A 50 -7.83 -0.61 -11.60
CA GLU A 50 -7.54 -1.35 -12.84
C GLU A 50 -7.99 -2.80 -12.73
N LEU A 51 -7.60 -3.50 -11.66
CA LEU A 51 -8.02 -4.88 -11.41
C LEU A 51 -9.54 -5.02 -11.30
N TYR A 52 -10.20 -4.04 -10.68
CA TYR A 52 -11.66 -4.02 -10.57
C TYR A 52 -12.34 -3.80 -11.92
N ILE A 53 -11.81 -2.92 -12.78
CA ILE A 53 -12.33 -2.70 -14.13
C ILE A 53 -12.10 -3.93 -15.01
N ASP A 54 -10.90 -4.51 -14.99
CA ASP A 54 -10.59 -5.74 -15.71
C ASP A 54 -11.55 -6.87 -15.31
N TRP A 55 -11.86 -6.98 -14.01
CA TRP A 55 -12.85 -7.94 -13.52
C TRP A 55 -14.26 -7.66 -14.07
N LEU A 56 -14.71 -6.40 -14.04
CA LEU A 56 -16.01 -6.01 -14.60
C LEU A 56 -16.12 -6.36 -16.09
N ASP A 57 -15.09 -6.07 -16.88
CA ASP A 57 -15.10 -6.34 -18.32
C ASP A 57 -15.14 -7.86 -18.61
N ASN A 58 -14.45 -8.68 -17.81
CA ASN A 58 -14.42 -10.13 -17.99
C ASN A 58 -15.74 -10.81 -17.55
N GLU A 59 -16.42 -10.31 -16.51
CA GLU A 59 -17.72 -10.83 -16.06
C GLU A 59 -18.90 -10.33 -16.92
N TRP A 60 -18.80 -9.11 -17.46
CA TRP A 60 -19.82 -8.54 -18.35
C TRP A 60 -19.98 -9.37 -19.63
N HIS A 61 -18.93 -10.05 -20.09
CA HIS A 61 -19.00 -10.98 -21.22
C HIS A 61 -19.70 -12.32 -20.91
N HIS A 62 -20.06 -12.58 -19.65
CA HIS A 62 -20.82 -13.76 -19.23
C HIS A 62 -22.28 -13.48 -18.85
N THR A 63 -22.71 -12.22 -18.84
CA THR A 63 -24.10 -11.85 -18.56
C THR A 63 -24.67 -10.98 -19.68
N ASP A 64 -25.27 -11.62 -20.69
CA ASP A 64 -26.25 -10.98 -21.58
C ASP A 64 -27.52 -10.58 -20.80
N MET A 65 -27.45 -9.72 -19.78
CA MET A 65 -28.63 -9.32 -19.01
C MET A 65 -28.55 -7.89 -18.44
N VAL A 66 -29.44 -7.05 -19.00
CA VAL A 66 -30.05 -5.81 -18.47
C VAL A 66 -29.24 -4.51 -18.61
N LYS A 67 -29.61 -3.75 -19.65
CA LYS A 67 -29.35 -2.31 -19.82
C LYS A 67 -30.26 -1.46 -18.91
N ASP A 68 -30.10 -1.58 -17.60
CA ASP A 68 -30.69 -0.63 -16.66
C ASP A 68 -29.59 -0.09 -15.76
N GLU A 69 -29.17 1.14 -16.04
CA GLU A 69 -28.11 1.85 -15.32
C GLU A 69 -28.50 2.20 -13.87
N SER A 70 -29.70 1.85 -13.42
CA SER A 70 -30.21 2.32 -12.13
C SER A 70 -29.91 1.41 -10.94
N ILE A 71 -29.81 0.08 -11.06
CA ILE A 71 -29.49 -0.80 -9.93
C ILE A 71 -28.86 -2.10 -10.43
N VAL A 72 -27.53 -2.22 -10.34
CA VAL A 72 -26.90 -3.53 -10.21
C VAL A 72 -26.96 -3.86 -8.72
N GLU A 73 -27.96 -4.63 -8.29
CA GLU A 73 -27.87 -5.29 -6.99
C GLU A 73 -26.70 -6.27 -7.11
N LEU A 74 -25.55 -5.88 -6.56
CA LEU A 74 -24.39 -6.74 -6.48
C LEU A 74 -24.81 -7.93 -5.62
N ASN A 75 -24.97 -9.10 -6.23
CA ASN A 75 -25.27 -10.33 -5.48
C ASN A 75 -24.17 -10.58 -4.43
N ASP A 76 -24.53 -11.18 -3.30
CA ASP A 76 -23.61 -11.47 -2.17
C ASP A 76 -22.31 -12.18 -2.60
N ASP A 77 -22.33 -12.96 -3.68
CA ASP A 77 -21.15 -13.64 -4.23
C ASP A 77 -20.19 -12.70 -4.98
N ILE A 78 -20.69 -11.60 -5.55
CA ILE A 78 -19.90 -10.53 -6.16
C ILE A 78 -19.27 -9.65 -5.07
N GLU A 79 -20.03 -9.29 -4.03
CA GLU A 79 -19.49 -8.57 -2.86
C GLU A 79 -18.42 -9.39 -2.13
N ARG A 80 -18.54 -10.73 -2.14
CA ARG A 80 -17.53 -11.65 -1.57
C ARG A 80 -16.22 -11.68 -2.34
N ASN A 81 -16.22 -11.40 -3.64
CA ASN A 81 -15.02 -11.47 -4.48
C ASN A 81 -14.35 -10.10 -4.66
N PHE A 82 -15.09 -8.99 -4.54
CA PHE A 82 -14.53 -7.65 -4.59
C PHE A 82 -15.14 -6.75 -3.52
N TRP A 83 -14.29 -6.25 -2.63
CA TRP A 83 -14.73 -5.39 -1.55
C TRP A 83 -15.20 -4.04 -2.06
N LYS A 84 -16.12 -3.41 -1.32
CA LYS A 84 -16.62 -2.07 -1.63
C LYS A 84 -15.47 -1.08 -1.85
N LYS A 85 -15.54 -0.29 -2.94
CA LYS A 85 -14.51 0.68 -3.35
C LYS A 85 -13.98 1.55 -2.20
N ASP A 86 -14.87 2.08 -1.35
CA ASP A 86 -14.49 2.94 -0.22
C ASP A 86 -13.77 2.16 0.89
N TYR A 87 -14.18 0.90 1.12
CA TYR A 87 -13.52 0.01 2.07
C TYR A 87 -12.09 -0.32 1.60
N MET A 88 -11.91 -0.74 0.34
CA MET A 88 -10.55 -1.01 -0.17
C MET A 88 -9.68 0.22 -0.17
N LYS A 89 -10.23 1.37 -0.53
CA LYS A 89 -9.48 2.62 -0.47
C LYS A 89 -8.95 2.88 0.94
N GLU A 90 -9.76 2.65 1.96
CA GLU A 90 -9.35 2.80 3.36
C GLU A 90 -8.27 1.80 3.78
N ILE A 91 -8.42 0.52 3.40
CA ILE A 91 -7.43 -0.53 3.68
C ILE A 91 -6.10 -0.24 2.96
N LEU A 92 -6.13 0.11 1.67
CA LEU A 92 -4.92 0.39 0.88
C LEU A 92 -4.15 1.60 1.40
N TYR A 93 -4.85 2.69 1.73
CA TYR A 93 -4.23 3.87 2.32
C TYR A 93 -3.65 3.56 3.71
N THR A 94 -4.37 2.80 4.52
CA THR A 94 -3.90 2.37 5.85
C THR A 94 -2.62 1.54 5.73
N THR A 95 -2.62 0.54 4.86
CA THR A 95 -1.46 -0.33 4.63
C THR A 95 -0.27 0.46 4.12
N ALA A 96 -0.47 1.34 3.13
CA ALA A 96 0.58 2.19 2.59
C ALA A 96 1.17 3.14 3.65
N LEU A 97 0.33 3.77 4.48
CA LEU A 97 0.79 4.63 5.59
C LEU A 97 1.73 3.90 6.54
N LEU A 98 1.47 2.62 6.79
CA LEU A 98 2.17 1.85 7.81
C LEU A 98 3.27 0.92 7.24
N HIS A 99 3.41 0.80 5.91
CA HIS A 99 4.23 -0.27 5.31
C HIS A 99 5.71 -0.22 5.68
N ASP A 100 6.26 0.99 5.84
CA ASP A 100 7.66 1.23 6.18
C ASP A 100 7.86 1.71 7.62
N ILE A 101 6.82 1.64 8.48
CA ILE A 101 6.86 2.16 9.85
C ILE A 101 7.94 1.51 10.75
N GLY A 102 8.44 0.34 10.34
CA GLY A 102 9.53 -0.37 10.98
C GLY A 102 10.93 0.20 10.73
N ARG A 103 11.13 1.04 9.70
CA ARG A 103 12.43 1.65 9.37
C ARG A 103 12.88 2.60 10.46
N CYS A 104 14.18 2.70 10.74
CA CYS A 104 14.79 3.49 11.80
C CYS A 104 14.23 3.19 13.19
N SER A 105 13.75 1.96 13.42
CA SER A 105 13.23 1.55 14.73
C SER A 105 14.30 0.78 15.50
N LYS A 106 14.17 0.74 16.83
CA LYS A 106 15.06 -0.08 17.69
C LYS A 106 15.03 -1.59 17.35
N TYR A 107 14.01 -2.04 16.61
CA TYR A 107 13.89 -3.44 16.22
C TYR A 107 14.81 -3.80 15.05
N GLU A 108 15.23 -2.81 14.23
CA GLU A 108 16.12 -3.06 13.09
C GLU A 108 17.52 -3.57 13.49
N GLU A 109 17.87 -3.46 14.77
CA GLU A 109 19.07 -4.07 15.33
C GLU A 109 19.03 -5.60 15.29
N THR A 110 17.84 -6.21 15.26
CA THR A 110 17.65 -7.67 15.41
C THR A 110 16.72 -8.30 14.37
N MET A 111 15.97 -7.51 13.60
CA MET A 111 15.07 -8.01 12.56
C MET A 111 14.93 -6.99 11.42
N SER A 112 14.37 -7.40 10.28
CA SER A 112 14.11 -6.46 9.18
C SER A 112 13.00 -5.46 9.52
N HIS A 113 12.95 -4.30 8.85
CA HIS A 113 11.84 -3.35 9.00
C HIS A 113 10.48 -3.97 8.68
N ARG A 114 10.46 -4.97 7.80
CA ARG A 114 9.28 -5.77 7.43
C ARG A 114 8.76 -6.62 8.60
N GLU A 115 9.64 -7.06 9.49
CA GLU A 115 9.26 -7.82 10.69
C GLU A 115 8.93 -6.88 11.85
N ALA A 116 9.63 -5.74 11.94
CA ALA A 116 9.35 -4.69 12.92
C ALA A 116 8.03 -3.96 12.67
N GLY A 117 7.70 -3.74 11.39
CA GLY A 117 6.51 -3.00 10.95
C GLY A 117 5.23 -3.52 11.61
N PRO A 118 4.91 -4.83 11.53
CA PRO A 118 3.72 -5.38 12.16
C PRO A 118 3.64 -5.17 13.68
N ILE A 119 4.78 -5.23 14.37
CA ILE A 119 4.84 -5.03 15.83
C ILE A 119 4.45 -3.59 16.18
N ILE A 120 4.89 -2.62 15.39
CA ILE A 120 4.64 -1.19 15.61
C ILE A 120 3.23 -0.79 15.11
N ALA A 121 2.80 -1.34 13.97
CA ALA A 121 1.54 -1.00 13.32
C ALA A 121 0.32 -1.50 14.10
N ARG A 122 0.36 -2.72 14.67
CA ARG A 122 -0.78 -3.34 15.38
C ARG A 122 -1.43 -2.41 16.42
N PRO A 123 -0.71 -1.84 17.40
CA PRO A 123 -1.34 -0.98 18.41
C PRO A 123 -1.90 0.33 17.83
N ILE A 124 -1.38 0.83 16.70
CA ILE A 124 -1.95 2.00 16.02
C ILE A 124 -3.30 1.62 15.39
N LEU A 125 -3.35 0.49 14.69
CA LEU A 125 -4.58 -0.01 14.07
C LEU A 125 -5.67 -0.30 15.10
N GLU A 126 -5.33 -0.91 16.23
CA GLU A 126 -6.26 -1.18 17.33
C GLU A 126 -6.88 0.13 17.87
N ARG A 127 -6.06 1.17 18.10
CA ARG A 127 -6.55 2.48 18.54
C ARG A 127 -7.42 3.19 17.50
N CYS A 128 -7.16 2.96 16.22
CA CYS A 128 -7.92 3.55 15.13
C CYS A 128 -9.26 2.84 14.88
N GLY A 129 -9.48 1.67 15.50
CA GLY A 129 -10.73 0.92 15.44
C GLY A 129 -10.85 -0.02 14.24
N PHE A 130 -9.72 -0.56 13.76
CA PHE A 130 -9.75 -1.66 12.79
C PHE A 130 -10.14 -2.97 13.49
N SER A 131 -10.88 -3.83 12.78
CA SER A 131 -11.24 -5.17 13.25
C SER A 131 -10.03 -6.10 13.24
N TYR A 132 -10.10 -7.21 13.97
CA TYR A 132 -9.01 -8.18 14.02
C TYR A 132 -8.63 -8.74 12.64
N GLY A 133 -9.63 -9.02 11.78
CA GLY A 133 -9.39 -9.49 10.42
C GLY A 133 -8.68 -8.46 9.56
N GLU A 134 -9.16 -7.21 9.54
CA GLU A 134 -8.50 -6.11 8.83
C GLU A 134 -7.07 -5.91 9.32
N ILE A 135 -6.85 -5.95 10.64
CA ILE A 135 -5.53 -5.82 11.23
C ILE A 135 -4.61 -6.93 10.71
N ASP A 136 -5.04 -8.18 10.76
CA ASP A 136 -4.18 -9.29 10.34
C ASP A 136 -3.85 -9.22 8.84
N ASP A 137 -4.80 -8.85 7.98
CA ASP A 137 -4.57 -8.64 6.54
C ASP A 137 -3.57 -7.50 6.27
N ILE A 138 -3.74 -6.36 6.94
CA ILE A 138 -2.85 -5.20 6.83
C ILE A 138 -1.43 -5.59 7.28
N LEU A 139 -1.30 -6.25 8.43
CA LEU A 139 0.01 -6.61 8.99
C LEU A 139 0.72 -7.67 8.13
N ASP A 140 0.00 -8.61 7.56
CA ASP A 140 0.56 -9.58 6.62
C ASP A 140 1.09 -8.90 5.34
N ALA A 141 0.33 -7.96 4.78
CA ALA A 141 0.77 -7.17 3.64
C ALA A 141 2.02 -6.33 3.95
N ILE A 142 2.06 -5.66 5.12
CA ILE A 142 3.25 -4.93 5.59
C ILE A 142 4.45 -5.88 5.69
N LYS A 143 4.28 -7.08 6.23
CA LYS A 143 5.37 -8.05 6.35
C LYS A 143 5.90 -8.52 5.00
N LYS A 144 5.02 -8.64 4.00
CA LYS A 144 5.33 -9.21 2.68
C LYS A 144 5.71 -8.17 1.62
N HIS A 145 5.56 -6.86 1.87
CA HIS A 145 5.69 -5.80 0.85
C HIS A 145 7.01 -5.77 0.05
N GLY A 146 8.09 -6.37 0.57
CA GLY A 146 9.39 -6.44 -0.11
C GLY A 146 9.61 -7.71 -0.95
N THR A 147 8.65 -8.64 -0.95
CA THR A 147 8.75 -9.96 -1.59
C THR A 147 7.80 -10.00 -2.78
N PRO A 148 8.22 -10.51 -3.96
CA PRO A 148 7.30 -10.71 -5.07
C PRO A 148 6.07 -11.52 -4.64
N PRO A 149 4.85 -11.03 -4.92
CA PRO A 149 3.63 -11.70 -4.49
C PRO A 149 3.35 -12.96 -5.33
N GLU A 150 2.66 -13.93 -4.73
CA GLU A 150 2.08 -15.06 -5.48
C GLU A 150 0.83 -14.63 -6.25
N ASP A 151 0.08 -13.69 -5.69
CA ASP A 151 -1.12 -13.10 -6.26
C ASP A 151 -0.96 -11.58 -6.33
N GLU A 152 -0.88 -11.04 -7.55
CA GLU A 152 -0.75 -9.60 -7.78
C GLU A 152 -1.99 -8.80 -7.37
N GLY A 153 -3.18 -9.43 -7.33
CA GLY A 153 -4.43 -8.81 -6.90
C GLY A 153 -4.61 -8.75 -5.38
N SER A 154 -3.79 -9.49 -4.63
CA SER A 154 -3.80 -9.46 -3.17
C SER A 154 -3.35 -8.09 -2.62
N LEU A 155 -3.73 -7.79 -1.37
CA LEU A 155 -3.28 -6.55 -0.69
C LEU A 155 -1.75 -6.42 -0.66
N ALA A 156 -1.04 -7.52 -0.43
CA ALA A 156 0.42 -7.57 -0.46
C ALA A 156 0.99 -7.34 -1.87
N GLY A 157 0.32 -7.89 -2.90
CA GLY A 157 0.73 -7.73 -4.29
C GLY A 157 0.56 -6.32 -4.81
N ILE A 158 -0.59 -5.70 -4.53
CA ILE A 158 -0.85 -4.30 -4.84
C ILE A 158 0.18 -3.40 -4.15
N LEU A 159 0.43 -3.61 -2.85
CA LEU A 159 1.39 -2.83 -2.08
C LEU A 159 2.82 -2.98 -2.62
N TYR A 160 3.25 -4.22 -2.92
CA TYR A 160 4.57 -4.49 -3.52
C TYR A 160 4.74 -3.72 -4.83
N ARG A 161 3.76 -3.79 -5.73
CA ARG A 161 3.79 -3.10 -7.02
C ARG A 161 3.82 -1.58 -6.82
N ALA A 162 2.97 -1.04 -5.95
CA ALA A 162 2.89 0.38 -5.68
C ALA A 162 4.18 0.95 -5.08
N ASP A 163 4.83 0.25 -4.13
CA ASP A 163 6.14 0.63 -3.59
C ASP A 163 7.18 0.77 -4.71
N LYS A 164 7.28 -0.21 -5.62
CA LYS A 164 8.24 -0.14 -6.73
C LYS A 164 7.90 0.96 -7.74
N LEU A 165 6.62 1.15 -8.06
CA LEU A 165 6.17 2.16 -9.02
C LEU A 165 6.32 3.59 -8.50
N SER A 166 6.26 3.81 -7.19
CA SER A 166 6.39 5.13 -6.57
C SER A 166 7.75 5.81 -6.77
N ARG A 167 8.76 5.07 -7.24
CA ARG A 167 10.13 5.59 -7.42
C ARG A 167 10.23 6.48 -8.65
N LEU A 168 10.65 7.72 -8.46
CA LEU A 168 10.80 8.72 -9.53
C LEU A 168 12.18 8.64 -10.21
N CYS A 169 12.62 7.46 -10.63
CA CYS A 169 13.99 7.25 -11.13
C CYS A 169 14.33 8.11 -12.36
N PHE A 170 13.35 8.45 -13.20
CA PHE A 170 13.51 9.33 -14.38
C PHE A 170 13.89 10.77 -14.03
N SER A 171 13.73 11.19 -12.77
CA SER A 171 14.05 12.53 -12.27
C SER A 171 14.97 12.48 -11.04
N CYS A 172 15.70 11.38 -10.85
CA CYS A 172 16.55 11.17 -9.67
C CYS A 172 18.01 11.59 -9.94
N ASP A 173 18.51 12.57 -9.18
CA ASP A 173 19.90 13.05 -9.31
C ASP A 173 20.94 11.95 -9.01
N ALA A 174 20.61 11.02 -8.12
CA ALA A 174 21.47 9.90 -7.74
C ALA A 174 21.41 8.70 -8.71
N GLN A 175 20.75 8.80 -9.87
CA GLN A 175 20.50 7.65 -10.77
C GLN A 175 21.79 6.90 -11.18
N ARG A 176 22.90 7.63 -11.34
CA ARG A 176 24.22 7.07 -11.71
C ARG A 176 24.87 6.27 -10.59
N ALA A 177 24.70 6.69 -9.34
CA ALA A 177 25.23 6.02 -8.16
C ALA A 177 24.28 4.95 -7.60
N CYS A 178 23.01 4.98 -8.00
CA CYS A 178 21.97 4.13 -7.45
C CYS A 178 22.21 2.63 -7.66
N ASP A 179 22.18 1.90 -6.55
CA ASP A 179 22.38 0.44 -6.44
C ASP A 179 21.36 -0.43 -7.19
N TRP A 180 20.21 0.13 -7.56
CA TRP A 180 19.22 -0.62 -8.34
C TRP A 180 19.73 -0.90 -9.75
N SER A 181 19.50 -2.13 -10.24
CA SER A 181 19.73 -2.45 -11.65
C SER A 181 18.86 -1.58 -12.56
N GLN A 182 19.29 -1.35 -13.80
CA GLN A 182 18.55 -0.51 -14.75
C GLN A 182 17.13 -1.01 -15.01
N GLU A 183 16.93 -2.33 -15.02
CA GLU A 183 15.61 -2.97 -15.18
C GLU A 183 14.64 -2.68 -14.02
N LYS A 184 15.17 -2.38 -12.82
CA LYS A 184 14.38 -2.07 -11.62
C LYS A 184 14.14 -0.57 -11.43
N LYS A 185 14.72 0.27 -12.29
CA LYS A 185 14.54 1.73 -12.27
C LYS A 185 13.34 2.11 -13.13
N ASN A 186 12.50 3.02 -12.63
CA ASN A 186 11.43 3.62 -13.42
C ASN A 186 11.99 4.76 -14.27
N SER A 187 12.70 4.41 -15.36
CA SER A 187 13.32 5.37 -16.28
C SER A 187 12.31 6.06 -17.21
N THR A 188 11.07 5.57 -17.23
CA THR A 188 9.93 6.15 -17.93
C THR A 188 8.72 6.14 -17.01
N ILE A 189 7.72 6.96 -17.33
CA ILE A 189 6.42 6.91 -16.66
C ILE A 189 5.75 5.58 -17.00
N LYS A 190 5.24 4.89 -15.97
CA LYS A 190 4.38 3.71 -16.08
C LYS A 190 2.98 4.15 -15.64
N TYR A 191 1.98 3.86 -16.45
CA TYR A 191 0.58 4.20 -16.29
C TYR A 191 -0.28 3.08 -16.88
#